data_AF-A0A327NP39-F1
#
_entry.id   AF-A0A327NP39-F1
#
_cell.length_a   1.000
_cell.length_b   1.000
_cell.length_c   1.000
_cell.angle_alpha   90.00
_cell.angle_beta   90.00
_cell.angle_gamma   90.00
#
_symmetry.space_group_name_H-M   'P 1'
#
loop_
_entity.id
_entity.type
_entity.pdbx_description
1 polymer ?
#
loop_
_entity_poly.entity_id
_entity_poly.type
_entity_poly.pdbx_seq_one_letter_code
_entity_poly.pdbx_strand_id
1 'polypeptide(L)'
;MKALFLAGVKFSCLFILLALSISTLAQKKAIVDDTIPKQYLPKALQEDFLIFRKTLQTTYPSLYRYADSVTINTYLDQQFSLLNRPMNETKFYKIIALCCARLNDEHLIAKPSPDYFRNQFFNKIKIFPFTFKIINRRFYIVKSASRPSPIKVGSELISINGRPMEEILNRLLPAIPADGYIQTFKIRHLEDYSTTQEENLFDLLYPIFVEEATSFRLEYISPDQPSTKQTVVVAGLSKDEYRTFFQQRQVLEKPLTFTYLQDDVAYLKISSFLGWHRQRFKQNFDSLYQAVFNELKVKNIPHLILDLRNNEGGDHTGEELIAYLLKNPYRHFDYLEKKYVGLPR
;
A
#
# COMPACT_ATOMS: atom_id res chain seq x y z
N MET A 1 22.09 -36.17 -76.02
CA MET A 1 21.84 -35.18 -77.10
C MET A 1 22.67 -33.95 -76.78
N LYS A 2 23.73 -33.69 -77.58
CA LYS A 2 24.54 -32.46 -77.80
C LYS A 2 24.82 -31.55 -76.58
N ALA A 3 26.04 -31.51 -76.00
CA ALA A 3 27.30 -30.84 -76.45
C ALA A 3 27.16 -29.29 -76.46
N LEU A 4 28.05 -28.42 -75.94
CA LEU A 4 29.53 -28.26 -76.02
C LEU A 4 30.00 -27.31 -74.87
N PHE A 5 31.18 -27.47 -74.21
CA PHE A 5 32.53 -26.90 -74.52
C PHE A 5 32.57 -25.34 -74.61
N LEU A 6 33.45 -24.52 -74.00
CA LEU A 6 34.91 -24.49 -73.74
C LEU A 6 35.19 -23.41 -72.65
N ALA A 7 36.04 -23.65 -71.63
CA ALA A 7 37.46 -23.30 -71.52
C ALA A 7 37.86 -21.79 -71.57
N GLY A 8 38.46 -21.32 -70.46
CA GLY A 8 39.63 -20.43 -70.46
C GLY A 8 39.47 -19.00 -69.94
N VAL A 9 40.21 -18.65 -68.87
CA VAL A 9 41.28 -17.62 -68.82
C VAL A 9 41.50 -17.16 -67.35
N LYS A 10 42.77 -17.17 -66.92
CA LYS A 10 43.26 -16.63 -65.64
C LYS A 10 43.46 -15.11 -65.73
N PHE A 11 43.15 -14.38 -64.66
CA PHE A 11 43.78 -13.08 -64.37
C PHE A 11 44.00 -12.92 -62.86
N SER A 12 45.22 -12.50 -62.52
CA SER A 12 45.71 -12.20 -61.16
C SER A 12 45.43 -10.75 -60.77
N CYS A 13 45.60 -10.47 -59.46
CA CYS A 13 45.79 -9.16 -58.81
C CYS A 13 44.52 -8.38 -58.40
N LEU A 14 44.26 -8.25 -57.09
CA LEU A 14 44.85 -7.21 -56.20
C LEU A 14 43.98 -7.10 -54.93
N PHE A 15 44.48 -7.57 -53.78
CA PHE A 15 43.84 -7.30 -52.48
C PHE A 15 44.17 -5.88 -52.04
N ILE A 16 43.19 -4.98 -52.08
CA ILE A 16 43.28 -3.67 -51.41
C ILE A 16 42.69 -3.82 -50.02
N LEU A 17 43.56 -3.87 -49.01
CA LEU A 17 43.23 -3.76 -47.59
C LEU A 17 42.85 -2.30 -47.29
N LEU A 18 41.56 -2.01 -47.15
CA LEU A 18 41.08 -0.75 -46.61
C LEU A 18 41.01 -0.87 -45.08
N ALA A 19 42.05 -0.41 -44.39
CA ALA A 19 42.06 -0.30 -42.93
C ALA A 19 41.20 0.92 -42.51
N LEU A 20 39.94 0.67 -42.16
CA LEU A 20 39.10 1.63 -41.46
C LEU A 20 39.49 1.66 -39.98
N SER A 21 40.24 2.68 -39.58
CA SER A 21 40.49 3.04 -38.19
C SER A 21 39.19 3.51 -37.55
N ILE A 22 38.51 2.61 -36.84
CA ILE A 22 37.42 2.96 -35.92
C ILE A 22 38.06 3.62 -34.70
N SER A 23 38.13 4.94 -34.71
CA SER A 23 38.38 5.73 -33.50
C SER A 23 37.16 5.58 -32.59
N THR A 24 37.30 4.72 -31.58
CA THR A 24 36.34 4.57 -30.48
C THR A 24 36.34 5.86 -29.67
N LEU A 25 35.38 6.76 -29.94
CA LEU A 25 34.99 7.75 -28.95
C LEU A 25 34.33 7.01 -27.78
N ALA A 26 35.13 6.70 -26.77
CA ALA A 26 34.61 6.28 -25.47
C ALA A 26 33.75 7.42 -24.91
N GLN A 27 32.43 7.33 -25.07
CA GLN A 27 31.50 8.08 -24.25
C GLN A 27 31.79 7.68 -22.80
N LYS A 28 32.47 8.55 -22.05
CA LYS A 28 32.46 8.51 -20.59
C LYS A 28 30.99 8.56 -20.18
N LYS A 29 30.44 7.39 -19.86
CA LYS A 29 29.16 7.29 -19.15
C LYS A 29 29.35 8.09 -17.88
N ALA A 30 28.69 9.25 -17.80
CA ALA A 30 28.71 10.06 -16.58
C ALA A 30 28.33 9.11 -15.44
N ILE A 31 29.21 8.98 -14.46
CA ILE A 31 28.90 8.29 -13.22
C ILE A 31 27.85 9.19 -12.57
N VAL A 32 26.58 8.88 -12.81
CA VAL A 32 25.48 9.50 -12.08
C VAL A 32 25.68 9.05 -10.65
N ASP A 33 25.98 10.00 -9.78
CA ASP A 33 26.02 9.75 -8.35
C ASP A 33 24.59 9.43 -7.89
N ASP A 34 24.28 8.14 -7.80
CA ASP A 34 22.97 7.62 -7.38
C ASP A 34 22.63 8.03 -5.94
N THR A 35 23.52 8.70 -5.20
CA THR A 35 23.21 9.20 -3.85
C THR A 35 22.27 10.41 -3.86
N ILE A 36 22.27 11.24 -4.91
CA ILE A 36 21.41 12.43 -4.99
C ILE A 36 20.08 12.06 -5.67
N PRO A 37 18.92 12.23 -4.98
CA PRO A 37 17.63 11.97 -5.61
C PRO A 37 17.43 12.85 -6.84
N LYS A 38 17.02 12.23 -7.95
CA LYS A 38 16.67 12.92 -9.20
C LYS A 38 15.71 14.06 -8.91
N GLN A 39 16.07 15.26 -9.38
CA GLN A 39 15.22 16.44 -9.32
C GLN A 39 14.49 16.61 -10.65
N TYR A 40 13.22 16.94 -10.57
CA TYR A 40 12.36 17.26 -11.70
C TYR A 40 12.09 18.76 -11.72
N LEU A 41 12.17 19.37 -12.89
CA LEU A 41 11.93 20.80 -13.06
C LEU A 41 10.43 21.12 -12.90
N PRO A 42 10.07 22.36 -12.49
CA PRO A 42 8.68 22.78 -12.30
C PRO A 42 7.75 22.42 -13.46
N LYS A 43 8.19 22.65 -14.71
CA LYS A 43 7.40 22.37 -15.90
C LYS A 43 6.94 20.91 -15.98
N ALA A 44 7.85 19.96 -15.76
CA ALA A 44 7.52 18.53 -15.80
C ALA A 44 6.54 18.13 -14.67
N LEU A 45 6.76 18.66 -13.46
CA LEU A 45 5.86 18.43 -12.32
C LEU A 45 4.45 18.98 -12.58
N GLN A 46 4.36 20.17 -13.17
CA GLN A 46 3.11 20.82 -13.53
C GLN A 46 2.37 20.05 -14.63
N GLU A 47 3.08 19.58 -15.66
CA GLU A 47 2.51 18.74 -16.73
C GLU A 47 1.89 17.46 -16.17
N ASP A 48 2.62 16.72 -15.31
CA ASP A 48 2.11 15.51 -14.65
C ASP A 48 0.91 15.81 -13.74
N PHE A 49 0.96 16.91 -12.97
CA PHE A 49 -0.17 17.30 -12.11
C PHE A 49 -1.42 17.66 -12.93
N LEU A 50 -1.25 18.31 -14.09
CA LEU A 50 -2.37 18.64 -14.97
C LEU A 50 -3.01 17.38 -15.57
N ILE A 51 -2.22 16.35 -15.87
CA ILE A 51 -2.75 15.03 -16.28
C ILE A 51 -3.55 14.39 -15.14
N PHE A 52 -3.01 14.41 -13.91
CA PHE A 52 -3.71 13.92 -12.72
C PHE A 52 -5.04 14.65 -12.51
N ARG A 53 -5.01 15.99 -12.51
CA ARG A 53 -6.22 16.82 -12.35
C ARG A 53 -7.24 16.57 -13.46
N LYS A 54 -6.79 16.51 -14.71
CA LYS A 54 -7.68 16.25 -15.85
C LYS A 54 -8.35 14.89 -15.70
N THR A 55 -7.59 13.87 -15.34
CA THR A 55 -8.11 12.51 -15.10
C THR A 55 -9.18 12.51 -14.00
N LEU A 56 -8.95 13.18 -12.88
CA LEU A 56 -9.97 13.35 -11.84
C LEU A 56 -11.23 14.04 -12.38
N GLN A 57 -11.09 15.11 -13.14
CA GLN A 57 -12.22 15.88 -13.63
C GLN A 57 -13.03 15.15 -14.71
N THR A 58 -12.41 14.28 -15.50
CA THR A 58 -13.08 13.64 -16.65
C THR A 58 -13.49 12.20 -16.40
N THR A 59 -12.74 11.43 -15.61
CA THR A 59 -12.97 9.99 -15.42
C THR A 59 -13.39 9.61 -14.01
N TYR A 60 -12.97 10.35 -12.99
CA TYR A 60 -13.28 9.98 -11.61
C TYR A 60 -14.73 10.36 -11.24
N PRO A 61 -15.60 9.39 -10.92
CA PRO A 61 -17.03 9.64 -10.72
C PRO A 61 -17.31 10.43 -9.43
N SER A 62 -16.53 10.20 -8.38
CA SER A 62 -16.83 10.70 -7.03
C SER A 62 -16.14 12.02 -6.67
N LEU A 63 -15.67 12.81 -7.66
CA LEU A 63 -14.81 13.99 -7.40
C LEU A 63 -15.43 14.99 -6.41
N TYR A 64 -16.74 15.18 -6.48
CA TYR A 64 -17.48 16.16 -5.65
C TYR A 64 -18.41 15.51 -4.62
N ARG A 65 -18.22 14.21 -4.32
CA ARG A 65 -19.10 13.47 -3.40
C ARG A 65 -19.10 14.04 -1.98
N TYR A 66 -17.94 14.49 -1.50
CA TYR A 66 -17.75 14.93 -0.10
C TYR A 66 -17.37 16.40 0.06
N ALA A 67 -17.26 17.14 -1.04
CA ALA A 67 -16.99 18.58 -1.05
C ALA A 67 -17.44 19.16 -2.40
N ASP A 68 -17.90 20.41 -2.38
CA ASP A 68 -18.31 21.11 -3.60
C ASP A 68 -17.14 21.40 -4.56
N SER A 69 -17.49 21.77 -5.79
CA SER A 69 -16.51 22.01 -6.85
C SER A 69 -15.58 23.19 -6.57
N VAL A 70 -16.04 24.20 -5.83
CA VAL A 70 -15.22 25.35 -5.44
C VAL A 70 -14.12 24.88 -4.48
N THR A 71 -14.51 24.17 -3.43
CA THR A 71 -13.61 23.62 -2.40
C THR A 71 -12.55 22.71 -3.01
N ILE A 72 -12.95 21.78 -3.88
CA ILE A 72 -12.01 20.85 -4.53
C ILE A 72 -11.08 21.59 -5.49
N ASN A 73 -11.60 22.47 -6.35
CA ASN A 73 -10.74 23.19 -7.29
C ASN A 73 -9.76 24.13 -6.59
N THR A 74 -10.21 24.88 -5.57
CA THR A 74 -9.33 25.72 -4.75
C THR A 74 -8.21 24.91 -4.11
N TYR A 75 -8.52 23.73 -3.56
CA TYR A 75 -7.50 22.86 -2.98
C TYR A 75 -6.50 22.38 -4.04
N LEU A 76 -6.97 21.94 -5.21
CA LEU A 76 -6.10 21.51 -6.30
C LEU A 76 -5.23 22.66 -6.86
N ASP A 77 -5.77 23.87 -6.92
CA ASP A 77 -5.02 25.07 -7.32
C ASP A 77 -3.92 25.40 -6.30
N GLN A 78 -4.21 25.29 -5.01
CA GLN A 78 -3.21 25.44 -3.95
C GLN A 78 -2.09 24.42 -4.09
N GLN A 79 -2.42 23.13 -4.29
CA GLN A 79 -1.41 22.08 -4.49
C GLN A 79 -0.58 22.30 -5.76
N PHE A 80 -1.21 22.73 -6.86
CA PHE A 80 -0.51 23.07 -8.10
C PHE A 80 0.48 24.23 -7.90
N SER A 81 0.11 25.25 -7.13
CA SER A 81 0.97 26.43 -6.88
C SER A 81 2.29 26.08 -6.16
N LEU A 82 2.34 24.94 -5.45
CA LEU A 82 3.56 24.45 -4.80
C LEU A 82 4.60 23.97 -5.81
N LEU A 83 4.19 23.64 -7.05
CA LEU A 83 5.03 23.10 -8.12
C LEU A 83 5.81 24.21 -8.85
N ASN A 84 6.42 25.11 -8.09
CA ASN A 84 7.12 26.31 -8.59
C ASN A 84 8.65 26.23 -8.47
N ARG A 85 9.18 25.09 -8.03
CA ARG A 85 10.61 24.83 -7.83
C ARG A 85 10.93 23.36 -8.08
N PRO A 86 12.21 23.00 -8.35
CA PRO A 86 12.59 21.62 -8.52
C PRO A 86 12.23 20.75 -7.30
N MET A 87 11.74 19.54 -7.57
CA MET A 87 11.38 18.55 -6.53
C MET A 87 11.85 17.16 -6.94
N ASN A 88 12.14 16.32 -5.96
CA ASN A 88 12.27 14.89 -6.19
C ASN A 88 10.91 14.20 -6.12
N GLU A 89 10.90 12.93 -6.49
CA GLU A 89 9.71 12.08 -6.46
C GLU A 89 9.02 12.08 -5.09
N THR A 90 9.77 11.96 -3.98
CA THR A 90 9.20 11.96 -2.62
C THR A 90 8.39 13.22 -2.32
N LYS A 91 8.89 14.40 -2.69
CA LYS A 91 8.18 15.67 -2.49
C LYS A 91 6.93 15.77 -3.36
N PHE A 92 7.01 15.32 -4.61
CA PHE A 92 5.85 15.32 -5.51
C PHE A 92 4.78 14.29 -5.08
N TYR A 93 5.20 13.10 -4.66
CA TYR A 93 4.33 12.06 -4.11
C TYR A 93 3.50 12.56 -2.93
N LYS A 94 4.09 13.33 -2.00
CA LYS A 94 3.34 13.92 -0.88
C LYS A 94 2.16 14.76 -1.36
N ILE A 95 2.37 15.58 -2.39
CA ILE A 95 1.33 16.45 -2.95
C ILE A 95 0.20 15.58 -3.54
N ILE A 96 0.55 14.57 -4.35
CA ILE A 96 -0.44 13.67 -4.97
C ILE A 96 -1.19 12.84 -3.91
N ALA A 97 -0.50 12.27 -2.94
CA ALA A 97 -1.10 11.48 -1.87
C ALA A 97 -2.10 12.31 -1.04
N LEU A 98 -1.75 13.55 -0.70
CA LEU A 98 -2.65 14.48 -0.01
C LEU A 98 -3.84 14.90 -0.89
N CYS A 99 -3.68 15.03 -2.21
CA CYS A 99 -4.80 15.23 -3.14
C CYS A 99 -5.76 14.05 -3.13
N CYS A 100 -5.24 12.83 -3.28
CA CYS A 100 -6.05 11.63 -3.30
C CYS A 100 -6.83 11.43 -1.99
N ALA A 101 -6.13 11.52 -0.85
CA ALA A 101 -6.76 11.35 0.46
C ALA A 101 -7.81 12.42 0.80
N ARG A 102 -7.70 13.63 0.21
CA ARG A 102 -8.67 14.73 0.41
C ARG A 102 -10.05 14.44 -0.18
N LEU A 103 -10.13 13.51 -1.14
CA LEU A 103 -11.37 13.14 -1.84
C LEU A 103 -12.21 12.08 -1.09
N ASN A 104 -11.71 11.56 0.04
CA ASN A 104 -12.45 10.64 0.92
C ASN A 104 -12.98 9.39 0.20
N ASP A 105 -12.14 8.78 -0.62
CA ASP A 105 -12.39 7.49 -1.28
C ASP A 105 -11.19 6.59 -1.03
N GLU A 106 -11.40 5.41 -0.43
CA GLU A 106 -10.33 4.50 -0.08
C GLU A 106 -9.64 3.84 -1.29
N HIS A 107 -10.29 3.87 -2.45
CA HIS A 107 -9.80 3.24 -3.68
C HIS A 107 -8.92 4.19 -4.52
N LEU A 108 -8.90 5.49 -4.19
CA LEU A 108 -8.04 6.47 -4.84
C LEU A 108 -6.67 6.50 -4.15
N ILE A 109 -5.83 5.51 -4.42
CA ILE A 109 -4.55 5.32 -3.72
C ILE A 109 -3.39 5.83 -4.60
N ALA A 110 -2.66 6.82 -4.10
CA ALA A 110 -1.39 7.23 -4.69
C ALA A 110 -0.28 6.25 -4.31
N LYS A 111 0.55 5.85 -5.27
CA LYS A 111 1.73 5.00 -5.04
C LYS A 111 3.00 5.70 -5.56
N PRO A 112 4.13 5.60 -4.84
CA PRO A 112 5.43 5.91 -5.43
C PRO A 112 5.71 5.01 -6.65
N SER A 113 6.65 5.41 -7.48
CA SER A 113 7.04 4.63 -8.65
C SER A 113 7.74 3.31 -8.25
N PRO A 114 7.72 2.29 -9.13
CA PRO A 114 8.53 1.09 -8.92
C PRO A 114 10.03 1.38 -8.70
N ASP A 115 10.52 2.47 -9.29
CA ASP A 115 11.89 2.94 -9.14
C ASP A 115 12.18 3.47 -7.73
N TYR A 116 11.23 4.18 -7.10
CA TYR A 116 11.35 4.56 -5.69
C TYR A 116 11.48 3.34 -4.79
N PHE A 117 10.63 2.33 -4.99
CA PHE A 117 10.70 1.10 -4.18
C PHE A 117 12.05 0.40 -4.34
N ARG A 118 12.47 0.19 -5.59
CA ARG A 118 13.73 -0.53 -5.89
C ARG A 118 14.95 0.24 -5.40
N ASN A 119 15.05 1.53 -5.68
CA ASN A 119 16.29 2.29 -5.54
C ASN A 119 16.37 3.14 -4.26
N GLN A 120 15.23 3.43 -3.60
CA GLN A 120 15.18 4.22 -2.37
C GLN A 120 14.69 3.36 -1.20
N PHE A 121 13.44 2.90 -1.24
CA PHE A 121 12.79 2.22 -0.11
C PHE A 121 13.54 0.96 0.32
N PHE A 122 13.80 0.03 -0.60
CA PHE A 122 14.45 -1.22 -0.25
C PHE A 122 15.97 -1.11 -0.12
N ASN A 123 16.63 -0.24 -0.87
CA ASN A 123 18.10 -0.24 -0.93
C ASN A 123 18.76 0.81 0.00
N LYS A 124 18.06 1.87 0.39
CA LYS A 124 18.65 2.97 1.17
C LYS A 124 17.96 3.21 2.51
N ILE A 125 16.63 3.21 2.53
CA ILE A 125 15.87 3.49 3.74
C ILE A 125 16.08 2.37 4.76
N LYS A 126 16.30 2.77 6.03
CA LYS A 126 16.31 1.84 7.17
C LYS A 126 14.93 1.84 7.80
N ILE A 127 14.31 0.67 7.86
CA ILE A 127 12.89 0.53 8.22
C ILE A 127 12.74 0.34 9.74
N PHE A 128 11.63 0.82 10.29
CA PHE A 128 11.34 0.74 11.72
C PHE A 128 11.24 -0.73 12.19
N PRO A 129 11.93 -1.14 13.28
CA PRO A 129 12.09 -2.55 13.63
C PRO A 129 10.98 -3.13 14.54
N PHE A 130 9.82 -2.49 14.62
CA PHE A 130 8.69 -2.94 15.44
C PHE A 130 7.38 -2.78 14.72
N THR A 131 6.36 -3.52 15.17
CA THR A 131 4.97 -3.19 14.85
C THR A 131 4.17 -2.96 16.10
N PHE A 132 3.04 -2.29 15.95
CA PHE A 132 2.24 -1.81 17.08
C PHE A 132 0.75 -1.96 16.82
N LYS A 133 0.00 -1.95 17.91
CA LYS A 133 -1.44 -1.70 17.93
C LYS A 133 -1.69 -0.27 18.39
N ILE A 134 -2.56 0.44 17.69
CA ILE A 134 -3.02 1.76 18.04
C ILE A 134 -4.38 1.63 18.73
N ILE A 135 -4.44 2.04 19.99
CA ILE A 135 -5.66 2.02 20.82
C ILE A 135 -5.81 3.39 21.43
N ASN A 136 -6.95 4.06 21.20
CA ASN A 136 -7.19 5.43 21.67
C ASN A 136 -6.04 6.38 21.30
N ARG A 137 -5.53 6.27 20.06
CA ARG A 137 -4.40 7.05 19.51
C ARG A 137 -3.06 6.84 20.23
N ARG A 138 -2.95 5.86 21.13
CA ARG A 138 -1.70 5.43 21.80
C ARG A 138 -1.16 4.18 21.12
N PHE A 139 0.16 4.08 21.03
CA PHE A 139 0.85 3.02 20.28
C PHE A 139 1.40 1.99 21.25
N TYR A 140 1.07 0.72 21.07
CA TYR A 140 1.53 -0.38 21.90
C TYR A 140 2.31 -1.38 21.06
N ILE A 141 3.57 -1.64 21.40
CA ILE A 141 4.44 -2.55 20.64
C ILE A 141 3.90 -3.98 20.74
N VAL A 142 3.71 -4.64 19.59
CA VAL A 142 3.21 -6.02 19.52
C VAL A 142 4.24 -7.01 19.00
N LYS A 143 5.14 -6.58 18.11
CA LYS A 143 6.19 -7.43 17.52
C LYS A 143 7.49 -6.64 17.35
N SER A 144 8.60 -7.35 17.35
CA SER A 144 9.95 -6.81 17.15
C SER A 144 10.73 -7.69 16.19
N ALA A 145 11.57 -7.07 15.38
CA ALA A 145 12.46 -7.77 14.46
C ALA A 145 13.59 -8.52 15.19
N SER A 146 13.95 -8.10 16.40
CA SER A 146 15.02 -8.71 17.19
C SER A 146 14.51 -9.76 18.17
N ARG A 147 15.29 -10.83 18.38
CA ARG A 147 15.05 -11.87 19.39
C ARG A 147 16.33 -12.09 20.21
N PRO A 148 16.36 -11.81 21.52
CA PRO A 148 15.26 -11.25 22.32
C PRO A 148 14.91 -9.80 21.90
N SER A 149 13.66 -9.40 22.14
CA SER A 149 13.25 -8.02 21.84
C SER A 149 13.80 -7.05 22.89
N PRO A 150 14.32 -5.87 22.48
CA PRO A 150 14.82 -4.87 23.43
C PRO A 150 13.69 -4.09 24.13
N ILE A 151 12.44 -4.20 23.66
CA ILE A 151 11.27 -3.63 24.32
C ILE A 151 10.24 -4.73 24.54
N LYS A 152 9.68 -4.82 25.75
CA LYS A 152 8.67 -5.82 26.08
C LYS A 152 7.38 -5.59 25.27
N VAL A 153 6.78 -6.66 24.76
CA VAL A 153 5.45 -6.62 24.12
C VAL A 153 4.42 -6.01 25.08
N GLY A 154 3.55 -5.16 24.55
CA GLY A 154 2.57 -4.39 25.32
C GLY A 154 3.10 -3.06 25.85
N SER A 155 4.40 -2.76 25.69
CA SER A 155 4.93 -1.44 26.05
C SER A 155 4.31 -0.35 25.19
N GLU A 156 3.95 0.76 25.82
CA GLU A 156 3.45 1.94 25.12
C GLU A 156 4.63 2.74 24.55
N LEU A 157 4.62 2.99 23.25
CA LEU A 157 5.58 3.85 22.57
C LEU A 157 5.13 5.32 22.69
N ILE A 158 5.99 6.16 23.24
CA ILE A 158 5.73 7.58 23.54
C ILE A 158 6.31 8.49 22.45
N SER A 159 7.56 8.23 22.02
CA SER A 159 8.22 9.02 20.99
C SER A 159 9.20 8.19 20.16
N ILE A 160 9.44 8.64 18.92
CA ILE A 160 10.53 8.17 18.06
C ILE A 160 11.40 9.38 17.74
N ASN A 161 12.70 9.29 18.00
CA ASN A 161 13.68 10.34 17.75
C ASN A 161 13.27 11.71 18.33
N GLY A 162 12.64 11.69 19.52
CA GLY A 162 12.15 12.88 20.21
C GLY A 162 10.82 13.44 19.68
N ARG A 163 10.24 12.87 18.62
CA ARG A 163 8.91 13.25 18.12
C ARG A 163 7.82 12.45 18.83
N PRO A 164 6.85 13.10 19.51
CA PRO A 164 5.74 12.39 20.12
C PRO A 164 4.96 11.55 19.11
N MET A 165 4.52 10.35 19.51
CA MET A 165 3.76 9.47 18.62
C MET A 165 2.45 10.09 18.12
N GLU A 166 1.83 10.99 18.90
CA GLU A 166 0.67 11.75 18.44
C GLU A 166 1.00 12.71 17.29
N GLU A 167 2.16 13.36 17.32
CA GLU A 167 2.61 14.20 16.21
C GLU A 167 2.84 13.36 14.95
N ILE A 168 3.49 12.19 15.11
CA ILE A 168 3.71 11.24 14.02
C ILE A 168 2.37 10.80 13.43
N LEU A 169 1.42 10.37 14.27
CA LEU A 169 0.09 9.98 13.82
C LEU A 169 -0.60 11.10 13.04
N ASN A 170 -0.56 12.33 13.53
CA ASN A 170 -1.17 13.50 12.86
C ASN A 170 -0.50 13.87 11.53
N ARG A 171 0.78 13.51 11.33
CA ARG A 171 1.48 13.66 10.04
C ARG A 171 1.09 12.58 9.04
N LEU A 172 0.82 11.36 9.50
CA LEU A 172 0.58 10.21 8.63
C LEU A 172 -0.88 10.11 8.18
N LEU A 173 -1.85 10.29 9.09
CA LEU A 173 -3.28 10.11 8.78
C LEU A 173 -3.80 10.95 7.59
N PRO A 174 -3.37 12.21 7.37
CA PRO A 174 -3.83 12.99 6.22
C PRO A 174 -3.45 12.40 4.86
N ALA A 175 -2.42 11.55 4.79
CA ALA A 175 -1.96 10.93 3.55
C ALA A 175 -2.66 9.59 3.23
N ILE A 176 -3.53 9.10 4.13
CA ILE A 176 -4.23 7.82 3.96
C ILE A 176 -5.65 8.09 3.46
N PRO A 177 -6.01 7.62 2.24
CA PRO A 177 -7.39 7.64 1.77
C PRO A 177 -8.30 6.74 2.63
N ALA A 178 -9.57 7.11 2.74
CA ALA A 178 -10.59 6.32 3.40
C ALA A 178 -11.95 6.71 2.85
N ASP A 179 -12.92 5.80 2.85
CA ASP A 179 -14.29 6.12 2.47
C ASP A 179 -14.94 7.08 3.47
N GLY A 180 -15.36 8.24 2.96
CA GLY A 180 -15.96 9.29 3.77
C GLY A 180 -15.02 9.78 4.88
N TYR A 181 -15.53 9.82 6.11
CA TYR A 181 -14.80 10.36 7.25
C TYR A 181 -14.30 9.25 8.21
N ILE A 182 -14.23 8.00 7.76
CA ILE A 182 -13.87 6.84 8.59
C ILE A 182 -12.40 6.95 9.05
N GLN A 183 -12.21 7.28 10.33
CA GLN A 183 -10.87 7.38 10.93
C GLN A 183 -10.27 6.03 11.31
N THR A 184 -11.12 5.06 11.65
CA THR A 184 -10.68 3.74 12.10
C THR A 184 -9.90 3.02 11.00
N PHE A 185 -10.37 3.07 9.75
CA PHE A 185 -9.69 2.51 8.58
C PHE A 185 -8.26 3.05 8.42
N LYS A 186 -8.09 4.38 8.50
CA LYS A 186 -6.78 5.03 8.41
C LYS A 186 -5.82 4.59 9.50
N ILE A 187 -6.30 4.53 10.75
CA ILE A 187 -5.51 4.06 11.89
C ILE A 187 -5.11 2.60 11.70
N ARG A 188 -6.06 1.76 11.27
CA ARG A 188 -5.83 0.34 11.05
C ARG A 188 -4.74 0.11 9.98
N HIS A 189 -4.72 0.90 8.90
CA HIS A 189 -3.71 0.79 7.85
C HIS A 189 -2.27 1.13 8.27
N LEU A 190 -2.08 1.76 9.43
CA LEU A 190 -0.75 1.97 10.04
C LEU A 190 -0.28 0.75 10.88
N GLU A 191 -1.14 -0.24 11.07
CA GLU A 191 -0.84 -1.48 11.81
C GLU A 191 -0.62 -2.64 10.83
N ASP A 192 -0.24 -3.82 11.35
CA ASP A 192 -0.32 -5.10 10.62
C ASP A 192 -1.79 -5.57 10.53
N TYR A 193 -2.65 -4.73 9.96
CA TYR A 193 -4.11 -4.91 9.91
C TYR A 193 -4.57 -5.66 8.66
N SER A 194 -3.99 -5.33 7.51
CA SER A 194 -4.47 -5.84 6.23
C SER A 194 -3.84 -7.19 5.93
N THR A 195 -4.69 -8.19 5.69
CA THR A 195 -4.27 -9.48 5.15
C THR A 195 -3.91 -9.41 3.66
N THR A 196 -4.11 -8.26 3.02
CA THR A 196 -4.05 -8.05 1.56
C THR A 196 -2.85 -7.19 1.15
N GLN A 197 -2.26 -6.48 2.10
CA GLN A 197 -1.18 -5.55 1.84
C GLN A 197 0.16 -6.25 1.68
N GLU A 198 0.74 -6.08 0.49
CA GLU A 198 2.17 -6.29 0.21
C GLU A 198 3.06 -5.29 1.00
N GLU A 199 2.47 -4.24 1.59
CA GLU A 199 3.17 -3.11 2.22
C GLU A 199 2.38 -2.54 3.41
N ASN A 200 2.98 -2.41 4.59
CA ASN A 200 2.38 -1.72 5.74
C ASN A 200 2.53 -0.20 5.57
N LEU A 201 1.46 0.60 5.70
CA LEU A 201 1.53 2.03 5.42
C LEU A 201 2.40 2.81 6.40
N PHE A 202 2.58 2.36 7.64
CA PHE A 202 3.52 3.03 8.54
C PHE A 202 4.95 2.91 8.02
N ASP A 203 5.34 1.72 7.56
CA ASP A 203 6.69 1.49 7.03
C ASP A 203 6.97 2.35 5.79
N LEU A 204 5.97 2.53 4.92
CA LEU A 204 6.08 3.38 3.73
C LEU A 204 6.04 4.88 4.08
N LEU A 205 5.08 5.30 4.91
CA LEU A 205 4.79 6.71 5.12
C LEU A 205 5.71 7.36 6.17
N TYR A 206 6.26 6.62 7.13
CA TYR A 206 7.21 7.16 8.10
C TYR A 206 8.43 7.82 7.44
N PRO A 207 9.22 7.12 6.58
CA PRO A 207 10.38 7.72 5.93
C PRO A 207 10.02 8.88 5.00
N ILE A 208 8.81 8.85 4.42
CA ILE A 208 8.34 9.91 3.53
C ILE A 208 7.94 11.15 4.34
N PHE A 209 7.03 11.04 5.31
CA PHE A 209 6.36 12.17 5.97
C PHE A 209 6.99 12.61 7.29
N VAL A 210 7.78 11.75 7.93
CA VAL A 210 8.42 12.04 9.23
C VAL A 210 9.91 12.30 9.02
N GLU A 211 10.69 11.26 8.71
CA GLU A 211 12.14 11.35 8.52
C GLU A 211 12.75 10.05 7.98
N GLU A 212 13.83 10.16 7.21
CA GLU A 212 14.72 9.04 6.89
C GLU A 212 15.77 8.90 8.00
N ALA A 213 15.55 7.96 8.92
CA ALA A 213 16.47 7.68 10.03
C ALA A 213 17.22 6.37 9.83
N THR A 214 18.47 6.28 10.29
CA THR A 214 19.26 5.03 10.30
C THR A 214 19.17 4.27 11.62
N SER A 215 18.78 4.97 12.68
CA SER A 215 18.52 4.43 14.02
C SER A 215 17.35 5.17 14.66
N PHE A 216 16.74 4.54 15.65
CA PHE A 216 15.55 5.05 16.32
C PHE A 216 15.78 5.08 17.83
N ARG A 217 15.82 6.30 18.40
CA ARG A 217 15.73 6.52 19.84
C ARG A 217 14.26 6.49 20.25
N LEU A 218 13.87 5.45 20.96
CA LEU A 218 12.51 5.18 21.38
C LEU A 218 12.34 5.53 22.85
N GLU A 219 11.33 6.35 23.17
CA GLU A 219 10.86 6.50 24.54
C GLU A 219 9.58 5.70 24.71
N TYR A 220 9.50 4.89 25.76
CA TYR A 220 8.38 3.98 25.98
C TYR A 220 8.08 3.79 27.47
N ILE A 221 6.89 3.28 27.77
CA ILE A 221 6.47 2.87 29.11
C ILE A 221 6.24 1.35 29.08
N SER A 222 7.03 0.62 29.87
CA SER A 222 6.90 -0.84 30.00
C SER A 222 5.69 -1.20 30.85
N PRO A 223 4.95 -2.29 30.55
CA PRO A 223 3.87 -2.77 31.41
C PRO A 223 4.36 -3.15 32.82
N ASP A 224 5.66 -3.45 32.98
CA ASP A 224 6.26 -3.78 34.29
C ASP A 224 6.58 -2.53 35.12
N GLN A 225 6.66 -1.36 34.48
CA GLN A 225 7.03 -0.08 35.10
C GLN A 225 6.13 1.04 34.56
N PRO A 226 4.82 1.03 34.86
CA PRO A 226 3.84 1.90 34.24
C PRO A 226 4.01 3.40 34.56
N SER A 227 4.82 3.73 35.56
CA SER A 227 5.09 5.11 35.99
C SER A 227 6.44 5.66 35.52
N THR A 228 7.22 4.89 34.75
CA THR A 228 8.59 5.26 34.38
C THR A 228 8.77 5.20 32.87
N LYS A 229 9.16 6.33 32.28
CA LYS A 229 9.61 6.36 30.89
C LYS A 229 11.00 5.75 30.78
N GLN A 230 11.17 4.85 29.82
CA GLN A 230 12.42 4.20 29.48
C GLN A 230 12.85 4.66 28.09
N THR A 231 14.16 4.61 27.82
CA THR A 231 14.73 4.94 26.51
C THR A 231 15.55 3.78 25.99
N VAL A 232 15.43 3.49 24.70
CA VAL A 232 16.35 2.59 24.00
C VAL A 232 16.68 3.15 22.63
N VAL A 233 17.88 2.86 22.12
CA VAL A 233 18.25 3.16 20.73
C VAL A 233 18.40 1.85 20.00
N VAL A 234 17.72 1.72 18.85
CA VAL A 234 17.77 0.54 17.99
C VAL A 234 18.20 0.92 16.58
N ALA A 235 18.93 0.06 15.89
CA ALA A 235 19.21 0.23 14.47
C ALA A 235 17.94 0.01 13.63
N GLY A 236 17.79 0.75 12.53
CA GLY A 236 16.76 0.45 11.54
C GLY A 236 17.14 -0.74 10.66
N LEU A 237 16.13 -1.45 10.17
CA LEU A 237 16.30 -2.67 9.38
C LEU A 237 16.86 -2.37 7.99
N SER A 238 17.85 -3.14 7.57
CA SER A 238 18.23 -3.29 6.17
C SER A 238 17.13 -4.00 5.36
N LYS A 239 17.29 -4.03 4.04
CA LYS A 239 16.41 -4.74 3.11
C LYS A 239 16.09 -6.18 3.52
N ASP A 240 17.13 -6.95 3.80
CA ASP A 240 17.00 -8.39 4.06
C ASP A 240 16.40 -8.66 5.44
N GLU A 241 16.76 -7.84 6.43
CA GLU A 241 16.16 -7.87 7.76
C GLU A 241 14.68 -7.49 7.69
N TYR A 242 14.32 -6.43 6.95
CA TYR A 242 12.93 -6.03 6.76
C TYR A 242 12.12 -7.11 6.04
N ARG A 243 12.65 -7.68 4.95
CA ARG A 243 11.97 -8.77 4.23
C ARG A 243 11.67 -9.95 5.16
N THR A 244 12.65 -10.32 5.99
CA THR A 244 12.49 -11.40 6.97
C THR A 244 11.45 -11.03 8.04
N PHE A 245 11.55 -9.82 8.59
CA PHE A 245 10.62 -9.34 9.61
C PHE A 245 9.18 -9.24 9.08
N PHE A 246 9.00 -8.70 7.87
CA PHE A 246 7.71 -8.57 7.20
C PHE A 246 7.02 -9.93 7.02
N GLN A 247 7.77 -10.95 6.58
CA GLN A 247 7.23 -12.31 6.44
C GLN A 247 6.86 -12.92 7.79
N GLN A 248 7.66 -12.70 8.83
CA GLN A 248 7.41 -13.27 10.17
C GLN A 248 6.25 -12.59 10.91
N ARG A 249 6.02 -11.30 10.65
CA ARG A 249 4.95 -10.54 11.31
C ARG A 249 3.59 -10.70 10.62
N GLN A 250 3.55 -11.14 9.37
CA GLN A 250 2.30 -11.44 8.67
C GLN A 250 1.80 -12.85 9.06
N VAL A 251 0.57 -12.93 9.59
CA VAL A 251 -0.10 -14.21 9.85
C VAL A 251 -1.38 -14.23 9.03
N LEU A 252 -1.36 -15.00 7.96
CA LEU A 252 -2.55 -15.20 7.13
C LEU A 252 -3.36 -16.37 7.69
N GLU A 253 -4.60 -16.10 8.11
CA GLU A 253 -5.55 -17.08 8.65
C GLU A 253 -6.63 -17.41 7.61
N LYS A 254 -7.42 -18.48 7.85
CA LYS A 254 -8.58 -18.78 7.01
C LYS A 254 -9.54 -17.58 7.01
N PRO A 255 -9.99 -17.09 5.84
CA PRO A 255 -10.86 -15.92 5.79
C PRO A 255 -12.26 -16.16 6.36
N LEU A 256 -12.74 -17.42 6.44
CA LEU A 256 -13.98 -17.77 7.12
C LEU A 256 -13.73 -18.80 8.22
N THR A 257 -14.22 -18.52 9.42
CA THR A 257 -14.24 -19.46 10.55
C THR A 257 -15.61 -19.47 11.22
N PHE A 258 -16.04 -20.64 11.68
CA PHE A 258 -17.33 -20.85 12.31
C PHE A 258 -17.16 -21.71 13.56
N THR A 259 -17.75 -21.29 14.69
CA THR A 259 -17.73 -22.00 15.97
C THR A 259 -18.98 -21.68 16.78
N TYR A 260 -19.22 -22.45 17.83
CA TYR A 260 -20.17 -22.10 18.89
C TYR A 260 -19.42 -21.43 20.05
N LEU A 261 -19.98 -20.37 20.61
CA LEU A 261 -19.51 -19.76 21.85
C LEU A 261 -20.27 -20.30 23.06
N GLN A 262 -21.53 -20.65 22.84
CA GLN A 262 -22.46 -21.31 23.77
C GLN A 262 -23.36 -22.24 22.94
N ASP A 263 -24.12 -23.12 23.61
CA ASP A 263 -24.98 -24.11 22.94
C ASP A 263 -26.02 -23.45 22.00
N ASP A 264 -26.44 -22.22 22.30
CA ASP A 264 -27.43 -21.44 21.58
C ASP A 264 -26.84 -20.21 20.84
N VAL A 265 -25.52 -20.00 20.90
CA VAL A 265 -24.83 -18.86 20.28
C VAL A 265 -23.73 -19.31 19.34
N ALA A 266 -23.98 -19.15 18.04
CA ALA A 266 -22.99 -19.35 17.00
C ALA A 266 -22.18 -18.08 16.71
N TYR A 267 -20.95 -18.27 16.25
CA TYR A 267 -20.02 -17.23 15.86
C TYR A 267 -19.43 -17.52 14.48
N LEU A 268 -19.75 -16.64 13.53
CA LEU A 268 -19.23 -16.66 12.16
C LEU A 268 -18.32 -15.45 11.97
N LYS A 269 -17.02 -15.68 11.82
CA LYS A 269 -16.05 -14.63 11.48
C LYS A 269 -15.70 -14.74 10.00
N ILE A 270 -15.82 -13.62 9.29
CA ILE A 270 -15.38 -13.49 7.90
C ILE A 270 -14.43 -12.29 7.80
N SER A 271 -13.13 -12.56 7.68
CA SER A 271 -12.09 -11.52 7.67
C SER A 271 -11.67 -11.08 6.27
N SER A 272 -12.24 -11.65 5.20
CA SER A 272 -11.98 -11.20 3.83
C SER A 272 -13.00 -11.77 2.84
N PHE A 273 -13.38 -10.97 1.84
CA PHE A 273 -14.14 -11.42 0.66
C PHE A 273 -13.27 -11.49 -0.61
N LEU A 274 -11.93 -11.56 -0.49
CA LEU A 274 -11.05 -11.60 -1.66
C LEU A 274 -10.89 -13.01 -2.21
N GLY A 275 -11.09 -13.16 -3.53
CA GLY A 275 -10.97 -14.43 -4.23
C GLY A 275 -9.63 -15.15 -4.02
N TRP A 276 -8.50 -14.45 -4.09
CA TRP A 276 -7.18 -15.06 -3.89
C TRP A 276 -7.01 -15.60 -2.46
N HIS A 277 -7.56 -14.91 -1.46
CA HIS A 277 -7.45 -15.29 -0.06
C HIS A 277 -8.27 -16.55 0.19
N ARG A 278 -9.50 -16.61 -0.33
CA ARG A 278 -10.32 -17.83 -0.32
C ARG A 278 -9.64 -19.00 -1.03
N GLN A 279 -9.08 -18.77 -2.22
CA GLN A 279 -8.39 -19.78 -3.01
C GLN A 279 -7.17 -20.35 -2.26
N ARG A 280 -6.39 -19.49 -1.58
CA ARG A 280 -5.22 -19.89 -0.78
C ARG A 280 -5.53 -20.89 0.32
N PHE A 281 -6.74 -20.83 0.88
CA PHE A 281 -7.25 -21.76 1.91
C PHE A 281 -8.26 -22.79 1.38
N LYS A 282 -8.47 -22.84 0.06
CA LYS A 282 -9.43 -23.74 -0.59
C LYS A 282 -10.86 -23.60 -0.04
N GLN A 283 -11.26 -22.38 0.34
CA GLN A 283 -12.61 -22.12 0.83
C GLN A 283 -13.53 -21.73 -0.33
N ASN A 284 -14.59 -22.52 -0.53
CA ASN A 284 -15.72 -22.15 -1.38
C ASN A 284 -16.81 -21.56 -0.47
N PHE A 285 -17.06 -20.25 -0.59
CA PHE A 285 -17.95 -19.55 0.33
C PHE A 285 -19.42 -19.95 0.14
N ASP A 286 -19.88 -20.20 -1.08
CA ASP A 286 -21.26 -20.65 -1.38
C ASP A 286 -21.57 -21.93 -0.59
N SER A 287 -20.68 -22.92 -0.66
CA SER A 287 -20.80 -24.20 0.02
C SER A 287 -20.68 -24.06 1.53
N LEU A 288 -19.79 -23.19 2.01
CA LEU A 288 -19.59 -22.94 3.44
C LEU A 288 -20.78 -22.21 4.06
N TYR A 289 -21.34 -21.21 3.38
CA TYR A 289 -22.56 -20.54 3.82
C TYR A 289 -23.73 -21.52 3.88
N GLN A 290 -23.95 -22.30 2.82
CA GLN A 290 -25.00 -23.30 2.81
C GLN A 290 -24.85 -24.30 3.98
N ALA A 291 -23.63 -24.79 4.23
CA ALA A 291 -23.35 -25.69 5.35
C ALA A 291 -23.63 -25.04 6.71
N VAL A 292 -23.11 -23.83 6.95
CA VAL A 292 -23.29 -23.10 8.22
C VAL A 292 -24.77 -22.82 8.48
N PHE A 293 -25.48 -22.21 7.53
CA PHE A 293 -26.87 -21.82 7.76
C PHE A 293 -27.84 -23.01 7.80
N ASN A 294 -27.55 -24.10 7.09
CA ASN A 294 -28.30 -25.36 7.26
C ASN A 294 -28.07 -25.95 8.65
N GLU A 295 -26.83 -25.93 9.15
CA GLU A 295 -26.53 -26.43 10.50
C GLU A 295 -27.27 -25.63 11.58
N LEU A 296 -27.21 -24.30 11.51
CA LEU A 296 -27.92 -23.41 12.44
C LEU A 296 -29.43 -23.70 12.44
N LYS A 297 -30.01 -23.92 11.25
CA LYS A 297 -31.43 -24.26 11.10
C LYS A 297 -31.76 -25.63 11.71
N VAL A 298 -30.98 -26.66 11.42
CA VAL A 298 -31.23 -28.04 11.92
C VAL A 298 -31.07 -28.12 13.43
N LYS A 299 -30.08 -27.43 13.99
CA LYS A 299 -29.82 -27.38 15.44
C LYS A 299 -30.70 -26.38 16.18
N ASN A 300 -31.57 -25.64 15.49
CA ASN A 300 -32.42 -24.59 16.05
C ASN A 300 -31.63 -23.53 16.85
N ILE A 301 -30.48 -23.11 16.34
CA ILE A 301 -29.61 -22.13 17.00
C ILE A 301 -30.24 -20.73 16.85
N PRO A 302 -30.66 -20.08 17.95
CA PRO A 302 -31.40 -18.83 17.88
C PRO A 302 -30.50 -17.60 17.68
N HIS A 303 -29.20 -17.68 17.99
CA HIS A 303 -28.30 -16.52 17.99
C HIS A 303 -27.08 -16.74 17.10
N LEU A 304 -26.81 -15.75 16.24
CA LEU A 304 -25.60 -15.68 15.41
C LEU A 304 -24.89 -14.35 15.65
N ILE A 305 -23.62 -14.43 16.05
CA ILE A 305 -22.69 -13.30 16.03
C ILE A 305 -21.91 -13.37 14.72
N LEU A 306 -22.11 -12.35 13.87
CA LEU A 306 -21.34 -12.17 12.64
C LEU A 306 -20.20 -11.17 12.89
N ASP A 307 -18.95 -11.62 12.82
CA ASP A 307 -17.77 -10.77 12.95
C ASP A 307 -17.14 -10.46 11.58
N LEU A 308 -17.29 -9.21 11.15
CA LEU A 308 -16.69 -8.66 9.93
C LEU A 308 -15.50 -7.72 10.24
N ARG A 309 -15.00 -7.69 11.48
CA ARG A 309 -13.84 -6.85 11.82
C ARG A 309 -12.63 -7.30 11.01
N ASN A 310 -11.84 -6.32 10.56
CA ASN A 310 -10.67 -6.48 9.71
C ASN A 310 -10.97 -7.04 8.30
N ASN A 311 -12.23 -7.04 7.87
CA ASN A 311 -12.59 -7.38 6.50
C ASN A 311 -12.53 -6.13 5.61
N GLU A 312 -11.62 -6.15 4.63
CA GLU A 312 -11.40 -5.05 3.67
C GLU A 312 -12.27 -5.18 2.41
N GLY A 313 -13.31 -6.01 2.45
CA GLY A 313 -14.15 -6.26 1.29
C GLY A 313 -13.57 -7.33 0.37
N GLY A 314 -13.91 -7.20 -0.91
CA GLY A 314 -13.53 -8.13 -1.97
C GLY A 314 -14.58 -8.19 -3.08
N ASP A 315 -15.18 -9.36 -3.28
CA ASP A 315 -16.15 -9.60 -4.36
C ASP A 315 -17.57 -9.89 -3.83
N HIS A 316 -18.45 -10.30 -4.77
CA HIS A 316 -19.87 -10.59 -4.58
C HIS A 316 -20.23 -11.57 -3.45
N THR A 317 -19.25 -12.22 -2.84
CA THR A 317 -19.47 -13.14 -1.71
C THR A 317 -19.97 -12.44 -0.44
N GLY A 318 -19.85 -11.11 -0.35
CA GLY A 318 -20.52 -10.32 0.68
C GLY A 318 -22.03 -10.23 0.47
N GLU A 319 -22.45 -10.00 -0.78
CA GLU A 319 -23.85 -9.92 -1.19
C GLU A 319 -24.56 -11.26 -1.06
N GLU A 320 -23.86 -12.37 -1.33
CA GLU A 320 -24.38 -13.72 -1.12
C GLU A 320 -24.66 -14.02 0.35
N LEU A 321 -23.81 -13.55 1.27
CA LEU A 321 -24.04 -13.70 2.71
C LEU A 321 -25.35 -13.03 3.14
N ILE A 322 -25.67 -11.86 2.58
CA ILE A 322 -26.89 -11.12 2.89
C ILE A 322 -28.15 -11.96 2.60
N ALA A 323 -28.11 -12.79 1.55
CA ALA A 323 -29.23 -13.66 1.18
C ALA A 323 -29.60 -14.70 2.25
N TYR A 324 -28.66 -15.05 3.15
CA TYR A 324 -28.91 -15.94 4.28
C TYR A 324 -29.42 -15.22 5.54
N LEU A 325 -29.24 -13.90 5.61
CA LEU A 325 -29.56 -13.10 6.80
C LEU A 325 -30.93 -12.42 6.69
N LEU A 326 -31.38 -12.10 5.47
CA LEU A 326 -32.62 -11.38 5.23
C LEU A 326 -33.81 -12.32 5.02
N LYS A 327 -34.95 -11.95 5.60
CA LYS A 327 -36.23 -12.68 5.45
C LYS A 327 -37.07 -12.18 4.27
N ASN A 328 -36.84 -10.94 3.84
CA ASN A 328 -37.60 -10.27 2.79
C ASN A 328 -36.65 -9.81 1.67
N PRO A 329 -37.15 -9.63 0.43
CA PRO A 329 -36.37 -9.03 -0.65
C PRO A 329 -35.79 -7.66 -0.25
N TYR A 330 -34.60 -7.34 -0.75
CA TYR A 330 -33.94 -6.06 -0.52
C TYR A 330 -33.56 -5.40 -1.84
N ARG A 331 -33.49 -4.06 -1.83
CA ARG A 331 -32.95 -3.28 -2.95
C ARG A 331 -31.44 -3.17 -2.77
N HIS A 332 -30.67 -3.73 -3.71
CA HIS A 332 -29.21 -3.81 -3.60
C HIS A 332 -28.52 -2.44 -3.66
N PHE A 333 -28.86 -1.60 -4.65
CA PHE A 333 -28.36 -0.23 -4.75
C PHE A 333 -29.51 0.76 -4.90
N ASP A 334 -29.36 1.94 -4.29
CA ASP A 334 -30.27 3.06 -4.58
C ASP A 334 -29.98 3.64 -5.97
N TYR A 335 -28.71 3.89 -6.29
CA TYR A 335 -28.27 4.26 -7.64
C TYR A 335 -26.82 3.85 -7.89
N LEU A 336 -26.41 3.85 -9.16
CA LEU A 336 -25.05 3.56 -9.62
C LEU A 336 -24.60 4.71 -10.52
N GLU A 337 -23.52 5.38 -10.15
CA GLU A 337 -22.90 6.42 -10.97
C GLU A 337 -21.67 5.88 -11.68
N LYS A 338 -21.61 6.08 -13.00
CA LYS A 338 -20.46 5.71 -13.84
C LYS A 338 -20.03 6.92 -14.63
N LYS A 339 -18.74 7.24 -14.56
CA LYS A 339 -18.12 8.29 -15.36
C LYS A 339 -17.01 7.64 -16.17
N TYR A 340 -17.18 7.61 -17.49
CA TYR A 340 -16.20 7.02 -18.40
C TYR A 340 -16.20 7.83 -19.69
N VAL A 341 -15.04 8.40 -20.04
CA VAL A 341 -14.84 9.19 -21.26
C VAL A 341 -13.88 8.52 -22.26
N GLY A 342 -13.58 7.23 -22.07
CA GLY A 342 -12.54 6.51 -22.81
C GLY A 342 -11.16 6.57 -22.14
N LEU A 343 -10.21 5.78 -22.63
CA LEU A 343 -8.81 5.85 -22.20
C LEU A 343 -8.20 7.19 -22.68
N PRO A 344 -7.34 7.85 -21.86
CA PRO A 344 -6.55 8.97 -22.37
C PRO A 344 -5.74 8.49 -23.58
N ARG A 345 -5.88 9.21 -24.71
CA ARG A 345 -5.14 8.95 -25.95
C ARG A 345 -3.70 9.39 -25.83
#